data_AF-D4YRL4-F1
#
_entry.id   AF-D4YRL4-F1
#
_cell.length_a   1.000
_cell.length_b   1.000
_cell.length_c   1.000
_cell.angle_alpha   90.00
_cell.angle_beta   90.00
_cell.angle_gamma   90.00
#
_symmetry.space_group_name_H-M   'P 1'
#
loop_
_entity.id
_entity.type
_entity.pdbx_description
1 polymer ?
#
loop_
_entity_poly.entity_id
_entity_poly.type
_entity_poly.pdbx_seq_one_letter_code
_entity_poly.pdbx_strand_id
1 'polypeptide(L)'
;MPSTRIELDQNFIDQVKHEIKPHWGELGWVTYKRTYARWLPDQDRSENWDETVKRVIEGNINLDPRLKDSPSKKVISELTNEAKRLFRLVYGLSATPSGRNLWISGTDYQKRTGDSLNNCWFIAIRPQEYGDSHIVPSYIDKREKAVSMPFSFLFDQLMKGGVGFSVVKDNIKQIPKVDQKIDLTVVII
;
A
#
# COMPACT_ATOMS: atom_id res chain seq x y z
N MET A 1 5.60 -5.74 25.08
CA MET A 1 5.74 -7.20 24.84
C MET A 1 6.06 -7.40 23.37
N PRO A 2 6.90 -8.37 22.97
CA PRO A 2 7.12 -8.65 21.55
C PRO A 2 5.77 -9.04 20.93
N SER A 3 5.34 -8.35 19.88
CA SER A 3 4.13 -8.71 19.14
C SER A 3 4.35 -10.07 18.49
N THR A 4 3.46 -11.03 18.74
CA THR A 4 3.46 -12.31 18.02
C THR A 4 3.33 -12.04 16.53
N ARG A 5 4.24 -12.61 15.72
CA ARG A 5 4.21 -12.52 14.26
C ARG A 5 4.10 -13.88 13.63
N ILE A 6 3.37 -13.94 12.52
CA ILE A 6 3.25 -15.11 11.67
C ILE A 6 4.38 -15.06 10.64
N GLU A 7 5.17 -16.13 10.60
CA GLU A 7 6.25 -16.33 9.65
C GLU A 7 6.12 -17.72 9.01
N LEU A 8 6.45 -17.83 7.74
CA LEU A 8 6.44 -19.07 6.97
C LEU A 8 7.79 -19.78 7.08
N ASP A 9 7.76 -21.02 7.55
CA ASP A 9 8.95 -21.85 7.68
C ASP A 9 9.64 -22.10 6.33
N GLN A 10 10.97 -22.10 6.31
CA GLN A 10 11.74 -22.37 5.08
C GLN A 10 11.44 -23.76 4.50
N ASN A 11 11.31 -24.78 5.36
CA ASN A 11 10.94 -26.14 4.95
C ASN A 11 9.61 -26.18 4.19
N PHE A 12 8.63 -25.37 4.62
CA PHE A 12 7.34 -25.26 3.94
C PHE A 12 7.51 -24.59 2.56
N ILE A 13 8.32 -23.54 2.47
CA ILE A 13 8.59 -22.84 1.21
C ILE A 13 9.29 -23.78 0.22
N ASP A 14 10.31 -24.51 0.65
CA ASP A 14 11.04 -25.46 -0.18
C ASP A 14 10.16 -26.61 -0.67
N GLN A 15 9.27 -27.11 0.21
CA GLN A 15 8.24 -28.08 -0.19
C GLN A 15 7.34 -27.52 -1.31
N VAL A 16 6.83 -26.29 -1.15
CA VAL A 16 5.98 -25.66 -2.18
C VAL A 16 6.74 -25.45 -3.49
N LYS A 17 8.01 -25.06 -3.43
CA LYS A 17 8.86 -24.89 -4.62
C LYS A 17 9.07 -26.20 -5.38
N HIS A 18 9.09 -27.32 -4.68
CA HIS A 18 9.19 -28.64 -5.29
C HIS A 18 7.86 -29.11 -5.91
N GLU A 19 6.74 -28.84 -5.24
CA GLU A 19 5.41 -29.31 -5.66
C GLU A 19 4.73 -28.44 -6.73
N ILE A 20 4.97 -27.12 -6.69
CA ILE A 20 4.26 -26.15 -7.54
C ILE A 20 5.24 -25.50 -8.49
N LYS A 21 4.94 -25.57 -9.79
CA LYS A 21 5.61 -24.77 -10.82
C LYS A 21 4.80 -23.48 -11.04
N PRO A 22 5.35 -22.29 -10.78
CA PRO A 22 4.65 -21.03 -11.07
C PRO A 22 4.22 -20.96 -12.54
N HIS A 23 2.95 -20.61 -12.78
CA HIS A 23 2.37 -20.52 -14.12
C HIS A 23 2.78 -19.22 -14.84
N TRP A 24 4.08 -19.08 -15.13
CA TRP A 24 4.61 -17.94 -15.88
C TRP A 24 4.13 -17.98 -17.34
N GLY A 25 3.61 -16.85 -17.84
CA GLY A 25 3.49 -16.62 -19.29
C GLY A 25 4.87 -16.29 -19.91
N GLU A 26 4.91 -16.16 -21.23
CA GLU A 26 6.15 -15.95 -22.01
C GLU A 26 6.98 -14.73 -21.52
N LEU A 27 6.30 -13.67 -21.08
CA LEU A 27 6.94 -12.45 -20.57
C LEU A 27 6.89 -12.32 -19.03
N GLY A 28 6.33 -13.31 -18.34
CA GLY A 28 5.99 -13.22 -16.94
C GLY A 28 7.21 -13.04 -16.03
N TRP A 29 8.22 -13.90 -16.17
CA TRP A 29 9.41 -13.86 -15.31
C TRP A 29 10.24 -12.60 -15.53
N VAL A 30 10.43 -12.18 -16.78
CA VAL A 30 11.15 -10.94 -17.11
C VAL A 30 10.42 -9.72 -16.54
N THR A 31 9.09 -9.69 -16.66
CA THR A 31 8.25 -8.63 -16.08
C THR A 31 8.39 -8.60 -14.56
N TYR A 32 8.34 -9.75 -13.88
CA TYR A 32 8.56 -9.85 -12.45
C TYR A 32 9.93 -9.28 -12.03
N LYS A 33 11.02 -9.77 -12.65
CA LYS A 33 12.38 -9.38 -12.27
C LYS A 33 12.64 -7.89 -12.41
N ARG A 34 12.10 -7.24 -13.44
CA ARG A 34 12.31 -5.79 -13.65
C ARG A 34 11.34 -4.87 -12.90
N THR A 35 10.27 -5.41 -12.31
CA THR A 35 9.15 -4.58 -11.78
C THR A 35 8.86 -4.83 -10.29
N TYR A 36 8.95 -6.08 -9.82
CA TYR A 36 8.47 -6.46 -8.48
C TYR A 36 9.56 -7.05 -7.58
N ALA A 37 10.64 -7.57 -8.16
CA ALA A 37 11.78 -8.10 -7.40
C ALA A 37 12.58 -6.95 -6.78
N ARG A 38 12.57 -6.85 -5.44
CA ARG A 38 13.31 -5.80 -4.74
C ARG A 38 14.80 -6.13 -4.66
N TRP A 39 15.64 -5.10 -4.58
CA TRP A 39 17.06 -5.27 -4.29
C TRP A 39 17.30 -5.71 -2.84
N LEU A 40 18.18 -6.69 -2.65
CA LEU A 40 18.64 -7.19 -1.36
C LEU A 40 20.13 -6.77 -1.18
N PRO A 41 20.41 -5.66 -0.49
CA PRO A 41 21.78 -5.13 -0.37
C PRO A 41 22.78 -6.15 0.17
N ASP A 42 22.38 -6.91 1.19
CA ASP A 42 23.26 -7.87 1.88
C ASP A 42 23.61 -9.09 1.02
N GLN A 43 22.84 -9.34 -0.05
CA GLN A 43 23.03 -10.49 -0.94
C GLN A 43 23.48 -10.09 -2.35
N ASP A 44 23.67 -8.79 -2.59
CA ASP A 44 24.07 -8.21 -3.89
C ASP A 44 23.24 -8.72 -5.08
N ARG A 45 21.92 -8.88 -4.88
CA ARG A 45 20.99 -9.35 -5.92
C ARG A 45 19.57 -8.86 -5.67
N SER A 46 18.72 -9.01 -6.69
CA SER A 46 17.26 -8.89 -6.52
C SER A 46 16.66 -10.16 -5.90
N GLU A 47 15.51 -10.02 -5.23
CA GLU A 47 14.66 -11.11 -4.78
C GLU A 47 14.37 -12.15 -5.89
N ASN A 48 14.17 -13.39 -5.47
CA ASN A 48 13.53 -14.45 -6.24
C ASN A 48 12.03 -14.55 -5.87
N TRP A 49 11.26 -15.22 -6.71
CA TRP A 49 9.80 -15.22 -6.62
C TRP A 49 9.29 -15.71 -5.26
N ASP A 50 9.89 -16.78 -4.73
CA ASP A 50 9.57 -17.32 -3.42
C ASP A 50 9.81 -16.32 -2.27
N GLU A 51 10.88 -15.53 -2.35
CA GLU A 51 11.21 -14.49 -1.36
C GLU A 51 10.21 -13.33 -1.42
N THR A 52 9.88 -12.87 -2.63
CA THR A 52 8.85 -11.84 -2.83
C THR A 52 7.50 -12.31 -2.28
N VAL A 53 7.06 -13.53 -2.62
CA VAL A 53 5.77 -14.06 -2.15
C VAL A 53 5.77 -14.22 -0.63
N LYS A 54 6.86 -14.75 -0.03
CA LYS A 54 6.99 -14.86 1.44
C LYS A 54 6.75 -13.52 2.11
N ARG A 55 7.52 -12.49 1.71
CA ARG A 55 7.41 -11.13 2.27
C ARG A 55 6.00 -10.56 2.09
N VAL A 56 5.40 -10.74 0.91
CA VAL A 56 4.08 -10.19 0.60
C VAL A 56 2.99 -10.82 1.48
N ILE A 57 3.02 -12.14 1.64
CA ILE A 57 2.04 -12.89 2.45
C ILE A 57 2.23 -12.60 3.94
N GLU A 58 3.47 -12.62 4.44
CA GLU A 58 3.75 -12.29 5.84
C GLU A 58 3.39 -10.83 6.14
N GLY A 59 3.68 -9.92 5.22
CA GLY A 59 3.28 -8.51 5.33
C GLY A 59 1.77 -8.33 5.43
N ASN A 60 1.00 -9.13 4.69
CA ASN A 60 -0.46 -9.07 4.70
C ASN A 60 -1.08 -9.73 5.94
N ILE A 61 -0.72 -10.97 6.24
CA ILE A 61 -1.35 -11.75 7.32
C ILE A 61 -1.13 -11.11 8.70
N ASN A 62 0.02 -10.43 8.89
CA ASN A 62 0.35 -9.74 10.14
C ASN A 62 -0.41 -8.42 10.33
N LEU A 63 -1.27 -8.01 9.38
CA LEU A 63 -2.21 -6.90 9.56
C LEU A 63 -3.48 -7.32 10.30
N ASP A 64 -3.70 -8.61 10.53
CA ASP A 64 -4.88 -9.09 11.26
C ASP A 64 -4.91 -8.50 12.68
N PRO A 65 -5.98 -7.78 13.07
CA PRO A 65 -6.05 -7.10 14.36
C PRO A 65 -5.99 -8.07 15.54
N ARG A 66 -6.37 -9.35 15.37
CA ARG A 66 -6.34 -10.37 16.41
C ARG A 66 -4.91 -10.72 16.86
N LEU A 67 -3.88 -10.34 16.09
CA LEU A 67 -2.48 -10.54 16.44
C LEU A 67 -1.92 -9.48 17.40
N LYS A 68 -2.61 -8.35 17.59
CA LYS A 68 -2.09 -7.23 18.40
C LYS A 68 -2.09 -7.51 19.91
N ASP A 69 -3.12 -8.22 20.39
CA ASP A 69 -3.41 -8.33 21.82
C ASP A 69 -3.30 -9.78 22.31
N SER A 70 -2.07 -10.27 22.46
CA SER A 70 -1.77 -11.61 22.99
C SER A 70 -2.61 -12.73 22.33
N PRO A 71 -2.38 -13.00 21.03
CA PRO A 71 -3.22 -13.94 20.28
C PRO A 71 -3.18 -15.34 20.88
N SER A 72 -4.33 -16.01 20.92
CA SER A 72 -4.41 -17.40 21.34
C SER A 72 -3.66 -18.32 20.37
N LYS A 73 -3.18 -19.47 20.85
CA LYS A 73 -2.54 -20.50 20.01
C LYS A 73 -3.42 -20.93 18.83
N LYS A 74 -4.74 -20.92 19.02
CA LYS A 74 -5.72 -21.22 17.96
C LYS A 74 -5.66 -20.18 16.84
N VAL A 75 -5.68 -18.89 17.17
CA VAL A 75 -5.59 -17.79 16.20
C VAL A 75 -4.27 -17.85 15.42
N ILE A 76 -3.16 -18.09 16.12
CA ILE A 76 -1.84 -18.24 15.49
C ILE A 76 -1.87 -19.39 14.48
N SER A 77 -2.37 -20.56 14.88
CA SER A 77 -2.47 -21.73 14.01
C SER A 77 -3.36 -21.48 12.78
N GLU A 78 -4.52 -20.86 12.98
CA GLU A 78 -5.45 -20.51 11.91
C GLU A 78 -4.80 -19.58 10.88
N LEU A 79 -4.16 -18.49 11.34
CA LEU A 79 -3.51 -17.52 10.48
C LEU A 79 -2.26 -18.07 9.78
N THR A 80 -1.47 -18.92 10.46
CA THR A 80 -0.35 -19.63 9.82
C THR A 80 -0.86 -20.55 8.69
N ASN A 81 -1.94 -21.28 8.92
CA ASN A 81 -2.53 -22.15 7.89
C ASN A 81 -3.14 -21.35 6.73
N GLU A 82 -3.72 -20.19 7.01
CA GLU A 82 -4.16 -19.24 5.98
C GLU A 82 -2.99 -18.69 5.15
N ALA A 83 -1.93 -18.23 5.80
CA ALA A 83 -0.70 -17.76 5.14
C ALA A 83 -0.08 -18.86 4.25
N LYS A 84 -0.05 -20.11 4.72
CA LYS A 84 0.43 -21.26 3.93
C LYS A 84 -0.42 -21.48 2.67
N ARG A 85 -1.75 -21.39 2.78
CA ARG A 85 -2.65 -21.52 1.62
C ARG A 85 -2.49 -20.35 0.63
N LEU A 86 -2.40 -19.12 1.14
CA LEU A 86 -2.17 -17.93 0.32
C LEU A 86 -0.82 -17.96 -0.39
N PHE A 87 0.25 -18.41 0.29
CA PHE A 87 1.56 -18.58 -0.33
C PHE A 87 1.49 -19.54 -1.51
N ARG A 88 0.87 -20.73 -1.35
CA ARG A 88 0.68 -21.68 -2.45
C ARG A 88 -0.08 -21.07 -3.64
N LEU A 89 -1.17 -20.36 -3.36
CA LEU A 89 -2.01 -19.73 -4.38
C LEU A 89 -1.25 -18.67 -5.20
N VAL A 90 -0.54 -17.77 -4.50
CA VAL A 90 0.20 -16.67 -5.12
C VAL A 90 1.47 -17.17 -5.79
N TYR A 91 2.21 -18.08 -5.15
CA TYR A 91 3.41 -18.68 -5.72
C TYR A 91 3.10 -19.40 -7.04
N GLY A 92 1.98 -20.13 -7.11
CA GLY A 92 1.50 -20.78 -8.33
C GLY A 92 1.01 -19.83 -9.44
N LEU A 93 0.90 -18.53 -9.17
CA LEU A 93 0.31 -17.51 -10.06
C LEU A 93 -1.18 -17.75 -10.39
N SER A 94 -1.90 -18.48 -9.54
CA SER A 94 -3.35 -18.65 -9.67
C SER A 94 -4.14 -17.42 -9.21
N ALA A 95 -3.54 -16.60 -8.36
CA ALA A 95 -4.02 -15.27 -8.00
C ALA A 95 -2.82 -14.40 -7.61
N THR A 96 -2.97 -13.09 -7.67
CA THR A 96 -1.95 -12.15 -7.22
C THR A 96 -2.60 -10.89 -6.65
N PRO A 97 -2.03 -10.28 -5.59
CA PRO A 97 -2.48 -8.95 -5.18
C PRO A 97 -2.09 -7.91 -6.23
N SER A 98 -2.43 -6.64 -5.99
CA SER A 98 -2.04 -5.57 -6.91
C SER A 98 -0.50 -5.46 -7.02
N GLY A 99 -0.01 -4.93 -8.15
CA GLY A 99 1.42 -4.71 -8.35
C GLY A 99 2.06 -3.84 -7.25
N ARG A 100 1.30 -2.91 -6.68
CA ARG A 100 1.70 -2.14 -5.48
C ARG A 100 2.05 -3.06 -4.33
N ASN A 101 1.19 -4.03 -4.04
CA ASN A 101 1.35 -4.95 -2.92
C ASN A 101 2.53 -5.89 -3.13
N LEU A 102 2.74 -6.38 -4.37
CA LEU A 102 3.95 -7.16 -4.69
C LEU A 102 5.24 -6.39 -4.37
N TRP A 103 5.27 -5.09 -4.68
CA TRP A 103 6.43 -4.25 -4.43
C TRP A 103 6.61 -3.82 -2.97
N ILE A 104 5.53 -3.55 -2.24
CA ILE A 104 5.59 -2.84 -0.96
C ILE A 104 5.17 -3.65 0.27
N SER A 105 4.30 -4.65 0.13
CA SER A 105 3.80 -5.43 1.27
C SER A 105 4.95 -6.06 2.05
N GLY A 106 4.94 -5.97 3.38
CA GLY A 106 5.97 -6.57 4.26
C GLY A 106 7.30 -5.82 4.31
N THR A 107 7.48 -4.75 3.51
CA THR A 107 8.69 -3.91 3.57
C THR A 107 8.66 -2.96 4.77
N ASP A 108 9.83 -2.48 5.21
CA ASP A 108 9.88 -1.48 6.27
C ASP A 108 9.35 -0.11 5.85
N TYR A 109 9.32 0.18 4.54
CA TYR A 109 8.67 1.38 4.03
C TYR A 109 7.16 1.32 4.29
N GLN A 110 6.53 0.18 3.97
CA GLN A 110 5.10 -0.01 4.20
C GLN A 110 4.72 0.18 5.68
N LYS A 111 5.54 -0.32 6.62
CA LYS A 111 5.27 -0.23 8.06
C LYS A 111 5.25 1.21 8.60
N ARG A 112 5.98 2.14 7.97
CA ARG A 112 6.10 3.54 8.41
C ARG A 112 5.34 4.54 7.55
N THR A 113 4.79 4.10 6.42
CA THR A 113 4.10 4.97 5.46
C THR A 113 2.67 4.50 5.32
N GLY A 114 1.75 5.27 5.91
CA GLY A 114 0.32 5.14 5.68
C GLY A 114 -0.02 5.19 4.19
N ASP A 115 -1.19 4.68 3.81
CA ASP A 115 -1.69 4.64 2.42
C ASP A 115 -0.90 3.76 1.44
N SER A 116 0.30 3.30 1.79
CA SER A 116 1.23 2.65 0.86
C SER A 116 0.68 1.37 0.22
N LEU A 117 -0.21 0.64 0.89
CA LEU A 117 -0.86 -0.57 0.35
C LEU A 117 -2.00 -0.27 -0.64
N ASN A 118 -2.43 0.99 -0.74
CA ASN A 118 -3.49 1.47 -1.60
C ASN A 118 -2.89 2.28 -2.76
N ASN A 119 -3.32 1.98 -3.98
CA ASN A 119 -2.77 2.62 -5.17
C ASN A 119 -3.71 3.65 -5.81
N CYS A 120 -5.01 3.61 -5.49
CA CYS A 120 -6.03 4.38 -6.19
C CYS A 120 -6.98 5.04 -5.18
N TRP A 121 -7.32 6.31 -5.44
CA TRP A 121 -8.19 7.11 -4.58
C TRP A 121 -9.25 7.85 -5.39
N PHE A 122 -10.25 8.39 -4.68
CA PHE A 122 -11.26 9.27 -5.26
C PHE A 122 -11.49 10.48 -4.36
N ILE A 123 -11.66 11.66 -4.96
CA ILE A 123 -12.00 12.89 -4.24
C ILE A 123 -13.03 13.74 -4.98
N ALA A 124 -14.00 14.30 -4.25
CA ALA A 124 -14.95 15.26 -4.79
C ALA A 124 -14.34 16.67 -4.74
N ILE A 125 -14.40 17.42 -5.85
CA ILE A 125 -13.83 18.77 -5.93
C ILE A 125 -14.81 19.80 -5.38
N ARG A 126 -14.87 19.90 -4.05
CA ARG A 126 -15.64 20.89 -3.29
C ARG A 126 -14.93 21.23 -1.97
N PRO A 127 -15.16 22.42 -1.37
CA PRO A 127 -14.51 22.79 -0.10
C PRO A 127 -14.82 21.78 1.00
N GLN A 128 -13.78 21.34 1.71
CA GLN A 128 -13.83 20.27 2.71
C GLN A 128 -12.91 20.62 3.88
N GLU A 129 -13.20 20.06 5.05
CA GLU A 129 -12.36 20.17 6.24
C GLU A 129 -11.15 19.24 6.10
N TYR A 130 -9.98 19.65 6.59
CA TYR A 130 -8.82 18.76 6.65
C TYR A 130 -8.98 17.68 7.74
N GLY A 131 -9.73 17.97 8.81
CA GLY A 131 -9.94 17.06 9.93
C GLY A 131 -8.66 16.74 10.69
N ASP A 132 -8.66 15.64 11.44
CA ASP A 132 -7.48 15.14 12.17
C ASP A 132 -6.51 14.41 11.22
N SER A 133 -6.14 15.07 10.13
CA SER A 133 -5.23 14.55 9.09
C SER A 133 -3.77 14.87 9.39
N HIS A 134 -2.86 14.11 8.79
CA HIS A 134 -1.41 14.38 8.88
C HIS A 134 -0.96 15.64 8.13
N ILE A 135 -1.81 16.20 7.26
CA ILE A 135 -1.60 17.46 6.55
C ILE A 135 -2.72 18.40 6.94
N VAL A 136 -2.38 19.51 7.62
CA VAL A 136 -3.27 20.62 7.93
C VAL A 136 -2.46 21.91 7.77
N PRO A 137 -2.86 22.86 6.90
CA PRO A 137 -2.17 24.14 6.78
C PRO A 137 -2.20 24.91 8.11
N SER A 138 -1.07 25.52 8.49
CA SER A 138 -0.92 26.19 9.80
C SER A 138 -1.87 27.37 10.03
N TYR A 139 -2.48 27.89 8.97
CA TYR A 139 -3.36 29.05 8.98
C TYR A 139 -4.86 28.70 8.92
N ILE A 140 -5.22 27.41 8.98
CA ILE A 140 -6.62 26.94 8.91
C ILE A 140 -6.93 26.07 10.13
N ASP A 141 -8.09 26.25 10.75
CA ASP A 141 -8.56 25.31 11.78
C ASP A 141 -8.91 23.95 11.16
N LYS A 142 -8.62 22.85 11.86
CA LYS A 142 -8.85 21.50 11.33
C LYS A 142 -10.32 21.20 10.97
N ARG A 143 -11.28 21.91 11.56
CA ARG A 143 -12.73 21.81 11.27
C ARG A 143 -13.23 22.91 10.35
N GLU A 144 -12.35 23.78 9.86
CA GLU A 144 -12.70 24.80 8.88
C GLU A 144 -12.63 24.21 7.46
N LYS A 145 -13.66 24.47 6.67
CA LYS A 145 -13.69 24.05 5.26
C LYS A 145 -12.77 24.93 4.43
N ALA A 146 -11.82 24.30 3.75
CA ALA A 146 -10.94 24.96 2.82
C ALA A 146 -11.22 24.53 1.39
N VAL A 147 -11.19 25.48 0.45
CA VAL A 147 -11.24 25.19 -1.00
C VAL A 147 -10.05 24.32 -1.40
N SER A 148 -8.90 24.51 -0.75
CA SER A 148 -7.66 23.79 -1.05
C SER A 148 -7.70 22.30 -0.69
N MET A 149 -8.50 21.89 0.31
CA MET A 149 -8.45 20.53 0.86
C MET A 149 -8.55 19.41 -0.20
N PRO A 150 -9.56 19.37 -1.10
CA PRO A 150 -9.63 18.33 -2.12
C PRO A 150 -8.43 18.33 -3.08
N PHE A 151 -7.80 19.48 -3.33
CA PHE A 151 -6.62 19.60 -4.19
C PHE A 151 -5.35 19.16 -3.46
N SER A 152 -5.23 19.46 -2.17
CA SER A 152 -4.15 18.95 -1.30
C SER A 152 -4.21 17.43 -1.20
N PHE A 153 -5.40 16.85 -1.04
CA PHE A 153 -5.59 15.39 -1.07
C PHE A 153 -5.21 14.81 -2.44
N LEU A 154 -5.69 15.42 -3.53
CA LEU A 154 -5.31 15.03 -4.89
C LEU A 154 -3.79 15.02 -5.06
N PHE A 155 -3.12 16.08 -4.60
CA PHE A 155 -1.67 16.19 -4.71
C PHE A 155 -0.95 15.13 -3.87
N ASP A 156 -1.27 15.02 -2.58
CA ASP A 156 -0.65 14.04 -1.68
C ASP A 156 -0.79 12.60 -2.22
N GLN A 157 -1.97 12.24 -2.70
CA GLN A 157 -2.22 10.90 -3.21
C GLN A 157 -1.65 10.66 -4.60
N LEU A 158 -1.52 11.67 -5.47
CA LEU A 158 -0.81 11.54 -6.75
C LEU A 158 0.69 11.30 -6.56
N MET A 159 1.28 11.86 -5.51
CA MET A 159 2.68 11.56 -5.13
C MET A 159 2.86 10.11 -4.66
N LYS A 160 1.76 9.42 -4.35
CA LYS A 160 1.73 8.05 -3.82
C LYS A 160 0.99 7.06 -4.72
N GLY A 161 0.37 7.47 -5.84
CA GLY A 161 -0.57 6.63 -6.60
C GLY A 161 -1.43 7.41 -7.60
N GLY A 162 -2.58 6.85 -7.97
CA GLY A 162 -3.54 7.47 -8.91
C GLY A 162 -4.79 7.98 -8.20
N VAL A 163 -5.40 9.05 -8.72
CA VAL A 163 -6.58 9.68 -8.12
C VAL A 163 -7.61 10.03 -9.19
N GLY A 164 -8.83 9.53 -9.03
CA GLY A 164 -10.01 10.01 -9.75
C GLY A 164 -10.65 11.18 -9.02
N PHE A 165 -11.22 12.14 -9.74
CA PHE A 165 -11.89 13.27 -9.09
C PHE A 165 -13.19 13.67 -9.80
N SER A 166 -14.12 14.25 -9.04
CA SER A 166 -15.43 14.66 -9.55
C SER A 166 -15.62 16.18 -9.54
N VAL A 167 -15.84 16.73 -10.74
CA VAL A 167 -16.14 18.14 -11.02
C VAL A 167 -17.59 18.34 -11.48
N VAL A 168 -18.52 17.50 -11.02
CA VAL A 168 -19.95 17.68 -11.31
C VAL A 168 -20.45 19.04 -10.83
N LYS A 169 -21.48 19.58 -11.50
CA LYS A 169 -21.99 20.94 -11.23
C LYS A 169 -22.28 21.20 -9.75
N ASP A 170 -22.80 20.21 -9.02
CA ASP A 170 -23.17 20.37 -7.62
C ASP A 170 -21.97 20.46 -6.66
N ASN A 171 -20.82 19.91 -7.05
CA ASN A 171 -19.56 20.14 -6.33
C ASN A 171 -19.03 21.55 -6.62
N ILE A 172 -19.01 21.95 -7.90
CA ILE A 172 -18.45 23.25 -8.32
C ILE A 172 -19.24 24.44 -7.77
N LYS A 173 -20.57 24.33 -7.67
CA LYS A 173 -21.43 25.37 -7.06
C LYS A 173 -21.07 25.68 -5.59
N GLN A 174 -20.38 24.78 -4.90
CA GLN A 174 -19.96 24.98 -3.51
C GLN A 174 -18.63 25.74 -3.40
N ILE A 175 -17.90 25.91 -4.50
CA ILE A 175 -16.66 26.69 -4.52
C ILE A 175 -17.08 28.18 -4.53
N PRO A 176 -16.60 28.99 -3.56
CA PRO A 176 -16.93 30.41 -3.51
C PRO A 176 -16.32 31.15 -4.72
N LYS A 177 -16.78 32.38 -4.94
CA LYS A 177 -16.15 33.26 -5.94
C LYS A 177 -14.71 33.53 -5.54
N VAL A 178 -13.86 33.82 -6.53
CA VAL A 178 -12.47 34.20 -6.30
C VAL A 178 -12.44 35.67 -5.88
N ASP A 179 -12.15 35.92 -4.61
CA ASP A 179 -12.18 37.27 -4.03
C ASP A 179 -10.92 38.08 -4.32
N GLN A 180 -9.76 37.41 -4.41
CA GLN A 180 -8.45 38.04 -4.51
C GLN A 180 -7.64 37.43 -5.64
N LYS A 181 -6.95 38.29 -6.40
CA LYS A 181 -5.92 37.89 -7.35
C LYS A 181 -4.58 37.91 -6.60
N ILE A 182 -3.87 36.78 -6.59
CA ILE A 182 -2.57 36.67 -5.93
C ILE A 182 -1.47 37.00 -6.95
N ASP A 183 -0.59 37.94 -6.60
CA ASP A 183 0.68 38.17 -7.31
C ASP A 183 1.75 37.24 -6.71
N LEU A 184 2.07 36.16 -7.44
CA LEU A 184 2.92 35.08 -6.95
C LEU A 184 4.30 35.12 -7.61
N THR A 185 5.34 35.21 -6.78
CA THR A 185 6.72 35.00 -7.21
C THR A 185 7.25 33.70 -6.60
N VAL A 186 7.68 32.75 -7.45
CA VAL A 186 8.40 31.54 -7.01
C VAL A 186 9.89 31.78 -7.21
N VAL A 187 10.61 32.00 -6.11
CA VAL A 187 12.06 32.18 -6.14
C VAL A 187 12.72 30.80 -6.23
N ILE A 188 13.58 30.60 -7.23
CA ILE A 188 14.42 29.41 -7.36
C ILE A 188 15.81 29.78 -6.84
N ILE A 189 16.21 29.16 -5.73
CA ILE A 189 17.55 29.31 -5.11
C ILE A 189 18.40 28.12 -5.50
#